data_AF-A0A1D6QKE1-F1
#
_entry.id   AF-A0A1D6QKE1-F1
#
_cell.length_a   1.000
_cell.length_b   1.000
_cell.length_c   1.000
_cell.angle_alpha   90.00
_cell.angle_beta   90.00
_cell.angle_gamma   90.00
#
_symmetry.space_group_name_H-M   'P 1'
#
loop_
_entity.id
_entity.type
_entity.pdbx_description
1 polymer ?
#
loop_
_entity_poly.entity_id
_entity_poly.type
_entity_poly.pdbx_seq_one_letter_code
_entity_poly.pdbx_strand_id
1 'polypeptide(L)'
;MMHGLLEIFEQIKQSLLSSQREGIDFMAAIFPTIKAIQAAITLGTGCSLGPEGPSVDIGKSCANGCAEMMENNRERRIALVAAGSAAGIASGFNVAVAGCFFAIETVLRPLRAENSPPFTTAMIILASVISSTVSNVLPGEKAAFIVPTYELKSTAGILPYSDHFLC
;
A
#
# COMPACT_ATOMS: atom_id res chain seq x y z
N MET A 1 33.92 -20.94 -12.60
CA MET A 1 34.44 -19.81 -11.77
C MET A 1 33.61 -18.52 -11.89
N MET A 2 32.75 -18.32 -12.90
CA MET A 2 31.87 -17.13 -13.00
C MET A 2 30.60 -17.16 -12.12
N HIS A 3 30.29 -18.29 -11.47
CA HIS A 3 29.04 -18.44 -10.72
C HIS A 3 29.08 -17.79 -9.32
N GLY A 4 30.22 -17.85 -8.62
CA GLY A 4 30.38 -17.23 -7.30
C GLY A 4 30.47 -15.71 -7.34
N LEU A 5 30.94 -15.13 -8.45
CA LEU A 5 31.03 -13.68 -8.62
C LEU A 5 29.64 -13.05 -8.81
N LEU A 6 28.68 -13.79 -9.39
CA LEU A 6 27.27 -13.41 -9.50
C LEU A 6 26.56 -13.43 -8.14
N GLU A 7 26.84 -14.42 -7.29
CA GLU A 7 26.31 -14.45 -5.91
C GLU A 7 26.85 -13.30 -5.06
N ILE A 8 28.14 -12.97 -5.20
CA ILE A 8 28.74 -11.83 -4.51
C ILE A 8 28.14 -10.52 -5.02
N PHE A 9 27.88 -10.38 -6.33
CA PHE A 9 27.22 -9.19 -6.88
C PHE A 9 25.77 -9.05 -6.41
N GLU A 10 25.00 -10.14 -6.34
CA GLU A 10 23.64 -10.12 -5.81
C GLU A 10 23.62 -9.89 -4.28
N GLN A 11 24.58 -10.43 -3.53
CA GLN A 11 24.76 -10.11 -2.11
C GLN A 11 25.14 -8.64 -1.88
N ILE A 12 26.01 -8.07 -2.72
CA ILE A 12 26.39 -6.65 -2.65
C ILE A 12 25.18 -5.76 -3.01
N LYS A 13 24.40 -6.13 -4.03
CA LYS A 13 23.17 -5.42 -4.43
C LYS A 13 22.09 -5.51 -3.35
N GLN A 14 21.91 -6.66 -2.71
CA GLN A 14 21.00 -6.85 -1.57
C GLN A 14 21.48 -6.09 -0.32
N SER A 15 22.79 -6.06 -0.06
CA SER A 15 23.38 -5.27 1.02
C SER A 15 23.20 -3.77 0.78
N LEU A 16 23.38 -3.29 -0.45
CA LEU A 16 23.18 -1.88 -0.83
C LEU A 16 21.70 -1.47 -0.79
N LEU A 17 20.77 -2.35 -1.17
CA LEU A 17 19.33 -2.09 -0.99
C LEU A 17 18.91 -2.10 0.48
N SER A 18 19.60 -2.86 1.34
CA SER A 18 19.34 -2.87 2.78
C SER A 18 19.97 -1.69 3.54
N SER A 19 21.05 -1.10 2.99
CA SER A 19 21.81 0.02 3.58
C SER A 19 21.36 1.41 3.11
N GLN A 20 20.29 1.49 2.31
CA GLN A 20 19.70 2.76 1.84
C GLN A 20 18.49 3.17 2.69
N ARG A 21 18.59 3.02 4.02
CA ARG A 21 17.54 3.50 4.96
C ARG A 21 18.09 4.00 6.30
N GLU A 22 19.32 4.50 6.31
CA GLU A 22 19.92 5.23 7.45
C GLU A 22 20.29 6.67 7.06
N GLY A 23 19.45 7.29 6.23
CA GLY A 23 19.57 8.70 5.86
C GLY A 23 18.43 9.52 6.43
N ILE A 24 18.64 10.07 7.62
CA ILE A 24 18.04 11.30 8.18
C ILE A 24 16.51 11.27 8.41
N ASP A 25 16.09 11.16 9.68
CA ASP A 25 14.69 11.19 10.14
C ASP A 25 13.88 12.42 9.69
N PHE A 26 14.57 13.52 9.34
CA PHE A 26 13.95 14.72 8.78
C PHE A 26 13.55 14.57 7.30
N MET A 27 14.33 13.81 6.51
CA MET A 27 14.03 13.54 5.11
C MET A 27 12.85 12.57 4.95
N ALA A 28 12.66 11.69 5.93
CA ALA A 28 11.56 10.72 5.92
C ALA A 28 10.18 11.41 5.86
N ALA A 29 10.00 12.57 6.51
CA ALA A 29 8.75 13.34 6.49
C ALA A 29 8.63 14.29 5.27
N ILE A 30 9.77 14.76 4.76
CA ILE A 30 9.82 15.72 3.65
C ILE A 30 9.55 15.04 2.30
N PHE A 31 10.16 13.89 2.04
CA PHE A 31 10.01 13.16 0.77
C PHE A 31 8.55 12.81 0.40
N PRO A 32 7.71 12.29 1.32
CA PRO A 32 6.31 12.02 1.04
C PRO A 32 5.52 13.29 0.73
N THR A 33 5.82 14.38 1.43
CA THR A 33 5.15 15.67 1.23
C THR A 33 5.46 16.23 -0.15
N ILE A 34 6.72 16.13 -0.61
CA ILE A 34 7.11 16.53 -1.97
C ILE A 34 6.39 15.67 -3.02
N LYS A 35 6.35 14.34 -2.82
CA LYS A 35 5.62 13.42 -3.72
C LYS A 35 4.11 13.71 -3.76
N ALA A 36 3.52 14.08 -2.64
CA ALA A 36 2.12 14.48 -2.56
C ALA A 36 1.85 15.76 -3.34
N ILE A 37 2.72 16.77 -3.21
CA ILE A 37 2.64 18.02 -3.97
C ILE A 37 2.82 17.74 -5.46
N GLN A 38 3.81 16.94 -5.85
CA GLN A 38 4.03 16.54 -7.24
C GLN A 38 2.80 15.83 -7.80
N ALA A 39 2.24 14.87 -7.07
CA ALA A 39 1.04 14.17 -7.49
C ALA A 39 -0.17 15.12 -7.59
N ALA A 40 -0.34 16.06 -6.67
CA ALA A 40 -1.40 17.06 -6.73
C ALA A 40 -1.27 17.96 -7.96
N ILE A 41 -0.06 18.42 -8.30
CA ILE A 41 0.21 19.19 -9.51
C ILE A 41 -0.11 18.35 -10.75
N THR A 42 0.38 17.10 -10.81
CA THR A 42 0.21 16.23 -11.98
C THR A 42 -1.25 15.80 -12.19
N LEU A 43 -1.97 15.51 -11.11
CA LEU A 43 -3.42 15.27 -11.11
C LEU A 43 -4.18 16.53 -11.55
N GLY A 44 -3.79 17.70 -11.03
CA GLY A 44 -4.37 18.99 -11.40
C GLY A 44 -4.15 19.36 -12.87
N THR A 45 -3.04 18.91 -13.49
CA THR A 45 -2.77 19.09 -14.92
C THR A 45 -3.45 18.05 -15.82
N GLY A 46 -4.20 17.08 -15.26
CA GLY A 46 -4.95 16.08 -16.02
C GLY A 46 -4.11 14.91 -16.55
N CYS A 47 -2.94 14.65 -15.97
CA CYS A 47 -2.15 13.47 -16.33
C CYS A 47 -2.77 12.21 -15.70
N SER A 48 -2.64 11.06 -16.39
CA SER A 48 -3.14 9.76 -15.95
C SER A 48 -2.24 9.13 -14.86
N LEU A 49 -2.18 9.76 -13.68
CA LEU A 49 -1.55 9.20 -12.48
C LEU A 49 -2.57 9.16 -11.35
N GLY A 50 -2.50 8.15 -10.48
CA GLY A 50 -3.36 8.04 -9.30
C GLY A 50 -2.66 8.53 -8.02
N PRO A 51 -3.42 8.97 -7.00
CA PRO A 51 -2.87 9.37 -5.69
C PRO A 51 -2.45 8.16 -4.81
N GLU A 52 -2.55 6.94 -5.33
CA GLU A 52 -2.27 5.68 -4.63
C GLU A 52 -0.86 5.63 -4.04
N GLY A 53 0.16 5.87 -4.88
CA GLY A 53 1.57 5.83 -4.47
C GLY A 53 1.92 6.85 -3.38
N PRO A 54 1.63 8.15 -3.60
CA PRO A 54 1.87 9.19 -2.59
C PRO A 54 1.19 8.90 -1.25
N SER A 55 -0.06 8.40 -1.26
CA SER A 55 -0.78 8.12 0.00
C SER A 55 -0.10 7.00 0.82
N VAL A 56 0.39 5.97 0.15
CA VAL A 56 1.15 4.88 0.77
C VAL A 56 2.45 5.39 1.38
N ASP A 57 3.17 6.24 0.66
CA ASP A 57 4.45 6.78 1.10
C ASP A 57 4.29 7.69 2.32
N ILE A 58 3.23 8.51 2.36
CA ILE A 58 2.88 9.32 3.54
C ILE A 58 2.58 8.40 4.74
N GLY A 59 1.71 7.39 4.56
CA GLY A 59 1.35 6.46 5.63
C GLY A 59 2.56 5.69 6.20
N LYS A 60 3.45 5.23 5.32
CA LYS A 60 4.71 4.56 5.72
C LYS A 60 5.66 5.50 6.46
N SER A 61 5.73 6.76 6.06
CA SER A 61 6.57 7.76 6.72
C SER A 61 6.08 8.08 8.13
N CYS A 62 4.77 8.36 8.29
CA CYS A 62 4.16 8.59 9.59
C CYS A 62 4.38 7.39 10.53
N ALA A 63 4.16 6.17 10.02
CA ALA A 63 4.42 4.96 10.80
C ALA A 63 5.90 4.75 11.15
N ASN A 64 6.84 5.12 10.27
CA ASN A 64 8.26 5.05 10.57
C ASN A 64 8.66 6.06 11.66
N GLY A 65 8.10 7.27 11.64
CA GLY A 65 8.31 8.25 12.72
C GLY A 65 7.74 7.76 14.07
N CYS A 66 6.55 7.16 14.07
CA CYS A 66 5.99 6.54 15.28
C CYS A 66 6.81 5.32 15.75
N ALA A 67 7.36 4.53 14.82
CA ALA A 67 8.21 3.38 15.15
C ALA A 67 9.56 3.79 15.73
N GLU A 68 10.08 4.96 15.36
CA GLU A 68 11.34 5.47 15.92
C GLU A 68 11.13 6.01 17.34
N MET A 69 9.98 6.65 17.59
CA MET A 69 9.61 7.14 18.92
C MET A 69 9.35 6.00 19.92
N MET A 70 8.93 4.83 19.44
CA MET A 70 8.69 3.65 20.25
C MET A 70 9.83 2.66 20.00
N GLU A 71 10.84 2.56 20.88
CA GLU A 71 11.94 1.58 20.76
C GLU A 71 11.41 0.15 20.51
N ASN A 72 11.28 -0.24 19.24
CA ASN A 72 10.56 -1.44 18.83
C ASN A 72 11.48 -2.40 18.09
N ASN A 73 11.27 -3.69 18.34
CA ASN A 73 11.90 -4.75 17.56
C ASN A 73 11.58 -4.61 16.06
N ARG A 74 12.51 -5.08 15.23
CA ARG A 74 12.42 -5.04 13.76
C ARG A 74 11.07 -5.56 13.23
N GLU A 75 10.55 -6.64 13.80
CA GLU A 75 9.26 -7.22 13.42
C GLU A 75 8.08 -6.27 13.70
N ARG A 76 8.07 -5.61 14.87
CA ARG A 76 7.03 -4.64 15.24
C ARG A 76 7.11 -3.38 14.38
N ARG A 77 8.33 -2.94 14.04
CA ARG A 77 8.52 -1.81 13.11
C ARG A 77 7.94 -2.12 11.73
N ILE A 78 8.15 -3.33 11.22
CA ILE A 78 7.56 -3.80 9.96
C ILE A 78 6.04 -3.82 10.05
N ALA A 79 5.49 -4.37 11.14
CA ALA A 79 4.05 -4.37 11.39
C ALA A 79 3.45 -2.95 11.41
N LEU A 80 4.13 -2.00 12.06
CA LEU A 80 3.68 -0.62 12.15
C LEU A 80 3.71 0.08 10.79
N VAL A 81 4.78 -0.11 10.02
CA VAL A 81 4.89 0.44 8.65
C VAL A 81 3.83 -0.17 7.72
N ALA A 82 3.53 -1.46 7.85
CA ALA A 82 2.45 -2.10 7.12
C ALA A 82 1.08 -1.51 7.50
N ALA A 83 0.80 -1.34 8.79
CA ALA A 83 -0.44 -0.74 9.27
C ALA A 83 -0.60 0.72 8.79
N GLY A 84 0.48 1.51 8.81
CA GLY A 84 0.50 2.86 8.25
C GLY A 84 0.23 2.90 6.75
N SER A 85 0.79 1.96 5.99
CA SER A 85 0.51 1.85 4.55
C SER A 85 -0.95 1.49 4.25
N ALA A 86 -1.54 0.59 5.05
CA ALA A 86 -2.96 0.23 4.94
C ALA A 86 -3.86 1.43 5.24
N ALA A 87 -3.56 2.16 6.32
CA ALA A 87 -4.27 3.39 6.67
C ALA A 87 -4.20 4.45 5.57
N GLY A 88 -3.02 4.66 4.95
CA GLY A 88 -2.88 5.59 3.83
C GLY A 88 -3.79 5.24 2.64
N ILE A 89 -3.86 3.97 2.24
CA ILE A 89 -4.78 3.52 1.18
C ILE A 89 -6.25 3.69 1.63
N ALA A 90 -6.59 3.25 2.84
CA ALA A 90 -7.94 3.33 3.36
C ALA A 90 -8.43 4.78 3.46
N SER A 91 -7.56 5.73 3.82
CA SER A 91 -7.87 7.15 3.86
C SER A 91 -8.11 7.74 2.47
N GLY A 92 -7.27 7.38 1.50
CA GLY A 92 -7.34 7.93 0.15
C GLY A 92 -8.50 7.42 -0.70
N PHE A 93 -8.93 6.17 -0.47
CA PHE A 93 -9.95 5.52 -1.30
C PHE A 93 -11.22 5.12 -0.55
N ASN A 94 -11.25 5.27 0.77
CA ASN A 94 -12.34 4.81 1.63
C ASN A 94 -12.64 3.31 1.48
N VAL A 95 -11.60 2.49 1.29
CA VAL A 95 -11.73 1.03 1.13
C VAL A 95 -10.84 0.30 2.14
N ALA A 96 -11.36 0.10 3.35
CA ALA A 96 -10.60 -0.52 4.44
C ALA A 96 -10.10 -1.93 4.10
N VAL A 97 -10.95 -2.76 3.47
CA VAL A 97 -10.61 -4.16 3.15
C VAL A 97 -9.47 -4.24 2.13
N ALA A 98 -9.53 -3.45 1.05
CA ALA A 98 -8.48 -3.40 0.03
C ALA A 98 -7.16 -2.89 0.62
N GLY A 99 -7.20 -1.88 1.50
CA GLY A 99 -6.01 -1.37 2.19
C GLY A 99 -5.30 -2.44 3.03
N CYS A 100 -6.05 -3.31 3.69
CA CYS A 100 -5.49 -4.42 4.47
C CYS A 100 -4.75 -5.44 3.58
N PHE A 101 -5.40 -5.92 2.52
CA PHE A 101 -4.79 -6.87 1.60
C PHE A 101 -3.57 -6.28 0.89
N PHE A 102 -3.66 -5.01 0.49
CA PHE A 102 -2.54 -4.29 -0.11
C PHE A 102 -1.31 -4.28 0.81
N ALA A 103 -1.49 -3.96 2.09
CA ALA A 103 -0.38 -3.92 3.04
C ALA A 103 0.21 -5.30 3.31
N ILE A 104 -0.62 -6.34 3.39
CA ILE A 104 -0.15 -7.72 3.56
C ILE A 104 0.68 -8.16 2.36
N GLU A 105 0.18 -7.94 1.15
CA GLU A 105 0.85 -8.38 -0.08
C GLU A 105 2.09 -7.54 -0.42
N THR A 106 2.05 -6.23 -0.17
CA THR A 106 3.11 -5.30 -0.60
C THR A 106 4.17 -5.06 0.47
N VAL A 107 3.84 -5.22 1.76
CA VAL A 107 4.77 -4.96 2.86
C VAL A 107 5.19 -6.24 3.58
N LEU A 108 4.26 -7.11 3.97
CA LEU A 108 4.60 -8.32 4.74
C LEU A 108 5.24 -9.41 3.87
N ARG A 109 4.69 -9.65 2.67
CA ARG A 109 5.19 -10.72 1.79
C ARG A 109 6.64 -10.52 1.33
N PRO A 110 7.10 -9.33 0.90
CA PRO A 110 8.50 -9.13 0.50
C PRO A 110 9.49 -9.30 1.65
N LEU A 111 9.02 -9.07 2.88
CA LEU A 111 9.84 -9.17 4.09
C LEU A 111 9.80 -10.58 4.71
N ARG A 112 9.14 -11.56 4.07
CA ARG A 112 8.93 -12.94 4.56
C ARG A 112 8.38 -12.98 5.98
N ALA A 113 7.62 -11.95 6.33
CA ALA A 113 6.97 -11.77 7.62
C ALA A 113 5.60 -12.48 7.66
N GLU A 114 5.38 -13.46 6.79
CA GLU A 114 4.12 -14.23 6.69
C GLU A 114 3.80 -15.03 7.95
N ASN A 115 4.83 -15.46 8.69
CA ASN A 115 4.70 -16.13 9.99
C ASN A 115 4.60 -15.15 11.17
N SER A 116 4.41 -13.85 10.90
CA SER A 116 4.25 -12.85 11.96
C SER A 116 3.09 -13.22 12.89
N PRO A 117 3.18 -12.87 14.17
CA PRO A 117 2.12 -13.17 15.13
C PRO A 117 0.77 -12.57 14.68
N PRO A 118 -0.36 -13.19 15.06
CA PRO A 118 -1.71 -12.72 14.70
C PRO A 118 -1.99 -11.27 15.11
N PHE A 119 -1.24 -10.75 16.07
CA PHE A 119 -1.25 -9.34 16.48
C PHE A 119 -0.92 -8.36 15.36
N THR A 120 -0.06 -8.72 14.40
CA THR A 120 0.32 -7.85 13.28
C THR A 120 -0.87 -7.61 12.34
N THR A 121 -1.58 -8.67 11.96
CA THR A 121 -2.74 -8.57 11.07
C THR A 121 -3.87 -7.80 11.74
N ALA A 122 -4.10 -8.02 13.04
CA ALA A 122 -5.08 -7.25 13.81
C ALA A 122 -4.75 -5.74 13.82
N MET A 123 -3.48 -5.36 13.98
CA MET A 123 -3.05 -3.96 13.89
C MET A 123 -3.35 -3.33 12.52
N ILE A 124 -3.05 -4.04 11.43
CA ILE A 124 -3.29 -3.57 10.06
C ILE A 124 -4.78 -3.30 9.85
N ILE A 125 -5.63 -4.25 10.27
CA ILE A 125 -7.08 -4.13 10.13
C ILE A 125 -7.62 -2.96 10.95
N LEU A 126 -7.22 -2.85 12.22
CA LEU A 126 -7.64 -1.74 13.08
C LEU A 126 -7.23 -0.38 12.52
N ALA A 127 -5.97 -0.23 12.09
CA ALA A 127 -5.47 1.01 11.51
C ALA A 127 -6.25 1.40 10.23
N SER A 128 -6.51 0.42 9.36
CA SER A 128 -7.28 0.62 8.13
C SER A 128 -8.72 1.07 8.39
N VAL A 129 -9.41 0.40 9.34
CA VAL A 129 -10.79 0.74 9.71
C VAL A 129 -10.85 2.12 10.36
N ILE A 130 -9.96 2.44 11.30
CA ILE A 130 -9.90 3.76 11.94
C ILE A 130 -9.65 4.84 10.89
N SER A 131 -8.75 4.59 9.94
CA SER A 131 -8.46 5.55 8.89
C SER A 131 -9.65 5.77 7.96
N SER A 132 -10.37 4.72 7.58
CA SER A 132 -11.57 4.83 6.76
C SER A 132 -12.71 5.52 7.51
N THR A 133 -12.92 5.26 8.80
CA THR A 133 -13.94 5.96 9.58
C THR A 133 -13.62 7.45 9.72
N VAL A 134 -12.36 7.82 9.96
CA VAL A 134 -11.93 9.23 9.98
C VAL A 134 -12.15 9.90 8.61
N SER A 135 -11.83 9.21 7.52
CA SER A 135 -12.07 9.71 6.16
C SER A 135 -13.54 9.75 5.75
N ASN A 136 -14.45 9.08 6.46
CA ASN A 136 -15.89 9.24 6.26
C ASN A 136 -16.44 10.45 7.02
N VAL A 137 -15.91 10.71 8.22
CA VAL A 137 -16.39 11.79 9.10
C VAL A 137 -15.99 13.18 8.59
N LEU A 138 -14.80 13.33 7.98
CA LEU A 138 -14.29 14.65 7.55
C LEU A 138 -14.92 15.17 6.24
N PRO A 139 -14.83 14.46 5.09
CA PRO A 139 -15.28 14.93 3.78
C PRO A 139 -16.70 14.48 3.38
N GLY A 140 -17.33 13.60 4.18
CA GLY A 140 -18.64 13.00 3.91
C GLY A 140 -18.57 11.75 3.01
N GLU A 141 -19.58 10.87 3.10
CA GLU A 141 -19.67 9.60 2.36
C GLU A 141 -19.81 9.83 0.85
N LYS A 142 -18.69 10.03 0.14
CA LYS A 142 -18.65 9.94 -1.32
C LYS A 142 -17.80 8.75 -1.70
N ALA A 143 -18.46 7.66 -2.07
CA ALA A 143 -17.79 6.59 -2.80
C ALA A 143 -17.21 7.17 -4.10
N ALA A 144 -15.93 6.90 -4.38
CA ALA A 144 -15.25 7.39 -5.57
C ALA A 144 -15.90 6.87 -6.87
N PHE A 145 -16.61 5.73 -6.80
CA PHE A 145 -17.33 5.12 -7.91
C PHE A 145 -18.75 4.73 -7.48
N ILE A 146 -19.74 5.38 -8.10
CA ILE A 146 -21.12 4.85 -8.15
C ILE A 146 -21.18 3.95 -9.38
N VAL A 147 -21.40 2.66 -9.16
CA VAL A 147 -21.70 1.71 -10.25
C VAL A 147 -23.20 1.73 -10.51
N PRO A 148 -23.64 1.98 -11.76
CA PRO A 148 -25.04 1.87 -12.10
C PRO A 148 -25.49 0.42 -11.97
N THR A 149 -26.74 0.21 -11.56
CA THR A 149 -27.34 -1.11 -11.43
C THR A 149 -27.35 -1.78 -12.80
N TYR A 150 -26.66 -2.92 -12.92
CA TYR A 150 -26.71 -3.74 -14.11
C TYR A 150 -28.02 -4.53 -14.10
N GLU A 151 -28.93 -4.26 -15.04
CA GLU A 151 -30.03 -5.19 -15.32
C GLU A 151 -29.50 -6.34 -16.18
N LEU A 152 -29.50 -7.55 -15.63
CA LEU A 152 -29.20 -8.78 -16.37
C LEU A 152 -30.35 -9.06 -17.34
N LYS A 153 -30.33 -8.43 -18.52
CA LYS A 153 -31.50 -8.42 -19.42
C LYS A 153 -31.81 -9.76 -20.09
N SER A 154 -30.88 -10.73 -20.18
CA SER A 154 -31.16 -12.12 -20.61
C SER A 154 -29.90 -12.99 -20.66
N THR A 155 -29.98 -14.25 -20.23
CA THR A 155 -28.96 -15.29 -20.42
C THR A 155 -28.67 -15.59 -21.91
N ALA A 156 -29.53 -15.14 -22.84
CA ALA A 156 -29.35 -15.31 -24.29
C ALA A 156 -28.19 -14.48 -24.88
N GLY A 157 -27.68 -13.46 -24.18
CA GLY A 157 -26.50 -12.69 -24.60
C GLY A 157 -25.15 -13.37 -24.30
N ILE A 158 -25.14 -14.42 -23.46
CA ILE A 158 -23.94 -15.14 -23.03
C ILE A 158 -23.66 -16.37 -23.91
N LEU A 159 -24.69 -16.94 -24.55
CA LEU A 159 -24.57 -18.07 -25.50
C LEU A 159 -23.72 -17.82 -26.76
N PRO A 160 -23.68 -16.62 -27.39
CA PRO A 160 -22.82 -16.44 -28.57
C PRO A 160 -21.31 -16.44 -28.25
N TYR A 161 -20.90 -16.41 -26.98
CA TYR A 161 -19.48 -16.48 -26.57
C TYR A 161 -19.06 -17.87 -26.07
N SER A 162 -19.99 -18.80 -25.83
CA SER A 162 -19.65 -20.17 -25.39
C SER A 162 -19.19 -21.08 -26.53
N ASP A 163 -19.46 -20.71 -27.79
CA ASP A 163 -19.15 -21.56 -28.95
C ASP A 163 -17.73 -21.32 -29.51
N HIS A 164 -17.03 -20.27 -29.05
CA HIS A 164 -15.67 -19.95 -29.51
C HIS A 164 -14.54 -20.56 -28.65
N PHE A 165 -14.87 -21.28 -27.56
CA PHE A 165 -13.87 -21.91 -26.68
C PHE A 165 -13.80 -23.44 -26.83
N LEU A 166 -14.60 -24.03 -27.72
CA LEU A 166 -14.52 -25.42 -28.14
C LEU A 166 -14.10 -25.50 -29.62
N CYS A 167 -12.82 -25.31 -29.87
CA CYS A 167 -12.12 -25.79 -31.07
C CYS A 167 -10.63 -25.99 -30.74
#